data_AF-A0A1C7LKN8-F1
#
_entry.id   AF-A0A1C7LKN8-F1
#
_cell.length_a   1.000
_cell.length_b   1.000
_cell.length_c   1.000
_cell.angle_alpha   90.00
_cell.angle_beta   90.00
_cell.angle_gamma   90.00
#
_symmetry.space_group_name_H-M   'P 1'
#
loop_
_entity.id
_entity.type
_entity.pdbx_description
1 polymer ?
#
loop_
_entity_poly.entity_id
_entity_poly.type
_entity_poly.pdbx_seq_one_letter_code
_entity_poly.pdbx_strand_id
1 'polypeptide(L)' 'MYTTMEGQNIDQDFTASDFKAPMAGFGYGLPLSRLYARYFGGDLRLISMDGFGTDVYIHLNRLSSNREPLP' A
#
# COMPACT_ATOMS: atom_id res chain seq x y z
N MET A 1 10.40 -3.01 5.50
CA MET A 1 9.32 -3.98 5.21
C MET A 1 7.99 -3.25 5.41
N TYR A 2 6.99 -3.39 4.54
CA TYR A 2 5.70 -2.66 4.61
C TYR A 2 4.53 -3.54 5.07
N THR A 3 4.83 -4.63 5.77
CA THR A 3 3.86 -5.52 6.40
C THR A 3 4.37 -5.91 7.77
N THR A 4 3.43 -6.21 8.67
CA THR A 4 3.68 -6.80 9.99
C THR A 4 3.43 -8.32 9.99
N MET A 5 3.13 -8.90 8.82
CA MET A 5 3.01 -10.35 8.69
C MET A 5 4.39 -11.00 8.83
N GLU A 6 4.50 -11.96 9.75
CA GLU A 6 5.63 -12.88 9.81
C GLU A 6 5.48 -13.94 8.70
N GLY A 7 6.58 -14.24 7.99
CA GLY A 7 6.53 -15.05 6.75
C GLY A 7 5.91 -16.43 6.95
N GLN A 8 4.71 -16.65 6.38
CA GLN A 8 4.16 -17.99 6.17
C GLN A 8 4.77 -18.58 4.90
N ASN A 9 5.18 -19.85 4.97
CA ASN A 9 5.34 -20.67 3.78
C ASN A 9 3.96 -20.84 3.15
N ILE A 10 3.73 -20.12 2.05
CA ILE A 10 2.49 -20.22 1.30
C ILE A 10 2.63 -21.48 0.45
N ASP A 11 1.98 -22.58 0.84
CA ASP A 11 1.95 -23.80 0.04
C ASP A 11 1.32 -23.50 -1.32
N GLN A 12 1.93 -24.02 -2.39
CA GLN A 12 1.61 -23.69 -3.80
C GLN A 12 0.23 -24.19 -4.26
N ASP A 13 -0.45 -25.03 -3.46
CA ASP A 13 -1.78 -25.59 -3.76
C ASP A 13 -2.91 -24.69 -3.21
N PHE A 14 -2.99 -23.48 -3.74
CA PHE A 14 -3.87 -22.42 -3.23
C PHE A 14 -5.30 -22.51 -3.78
N THR A 15 -6.27 -22.83 -2.92
CA THR A 15 -7.70 -22.78 -3.27
C THR A 15 -8.32 -21.48 -2.74
N ALA A 16 -8.83 -20.62 -3.63
CA ALA A 16 -9.23 -19.23 -3.34
C ALA A 16 -10.35 -19.05 -2.29
N SER A 17 -11.04 -20.13 -1.89
CA SER A 17 -12.24 -20.06 -1.06
C SER A 17 -12.00 -20.00 0.45
N ASP A 18 -10.79 -20.31 0.94
CA ASP A 18 -10.51 -20.42 2.39
C ASP A 18 -9.29 -19.59 2.83
N PHE A 19 -9.01 -18.51 2.10
CA PHE A 19 -7.87 -17.64 2.38
C PHE A 19 -8.11 -16.84 3.68
N LYS A 20 -7.73 -17.44 4.81
CA LYS A 20 -7.58 -16.73 6.10
C LYS A 20 -6.29 -15.91 6.10
N ALA A 21 -6.17 -15.02 5.11
CA ALA A 21 -5.06 -14.09 4.98
C ALA A 21 -4.87 -13.34 6.29
N PRO A 22 -3.64 -13.23 6.81
CA PRO A 22 -3.33 -12.22 7.81
C PRO A 22 -3.77 -10.85 7.27
N MET A 23 -4.48 -10.05 8.07
CA MET A 23 -4.98 -8.74 7.64
C MET A 23 -3.86 -7.81 7.12
N ALA A 24 -2.62 -7.98 7.60
CA ALA A 24 -1.45 -7.23 7.15
C ALA A 24 -0.95 -7.63 5.74
N GLY A 25 -1.32 -8.82 5.26
CA GLY A 25 -0.93 -9.35 3.95
C GLY A 25 0.57 -9.35 3.70
N PHE A 26 0.96 -9.36 2.42
CA PHE A 26 2.36 -9.49 1.99
C PHE A 26 3.15 -8.17 1.92
N GLY A 27 2.54 -7.03 2.27
CA GLY A 27 3.22 -5.73 2.28
C GLY A 27 3.32 -5.00 0.95
N TYR A 28 2.52 -5.39 -0.04
CA TYR A 28 2.42 -4.66 -1.31
C TYR A 28 1.45 -3.47 -1.24
N GLY A 29 0.61 -3.38 -0.20
CA GLY A 29 -0.42 -2.35 -0.09
C GLY A 29 0.14 -0.92 -0.12
N LEU A 30 1.01 -0.57 0.84
CA LEU A 30 1.59 0.76 0.93
C LEU A 30 2.39 1.20 -0.33
N PRO A 31 3.30 0.37 -0.90
CA PRO A 31 4.00 0.77 -2.12
C PRO A 31 3.06 0.90 -3.33
N LEU A 32 2.05 0.04 -3.47
CA LEU A 32 1.05 0.16 -4.54
C LEU A 32 0.18 1.42 -4.37
N SER A 33 -0.32 1.70 -3.17
CA SER A 33 -1.11 2.90 -2.91
C SER A 33 -0.32 4.18 -3.22
N ARG A 34 0.98 4.21 -2.91
CA ARG A 34 1.85 5.34 -3.29
C ARG A 34 2.02 5.45 -4.81
N LEU A 35 2.16 4.34 -5.52
CA LEU A 35 2.23 4.33 -6.99
C LEU A 35 0.95 4.93 -7.60
N TYR A 36 -0.22 4.50 -7.13
CA TYR A 36 -1.51 5.04 -7.58
C TYR A 36 -1.66 6.54 -7.30
N ALA A 37 -1.30 6.98 -6.09
CA ALA A 37 -1.35 8.41 -5.77
C ALA A 37 -0.45 9.23 -6.70
N ARG A 38 0.75 8.73 -7.01
CA ARG A 38 1.70 9.40 -7.91
C ARG A 38 1.27 9.38 -9.37
N TYR A 39 0.62 8.31 -9.80
CA TYR A 39 0.09 8.22 -11.16
C TYR A 39 -0.90 9.35 -11.47
N PHE A 40 -1.76 9.70 -10.51
CA PHE A 40 -2.68 10.85 -10.61
C PHE A 40 -2.04 12.20 -10.25
N GLY A 41 -0.71 12.31 -10.30
CA GLY A 41 0.02 13.56 -10.02
C GLY A 41 -0.03 14.00 -8.56
N GLY A 42 -0.29 13.07 -7.64
CA GLY A 42 -0.30 13.25 -6.20
C GLY A 42 0.90 12.60 -5.50
N ASP A 43 0.78 12.35 -4.19
CA ASP A 43 1.76 11.59 -3.41
C ASP A 43 1.13 11.03 -2.12
N LEU A 44 1.76 10.01 -1.55
CA LEU A 44 1.37 9.42 -0.26
C LEU A 44 2.53 9.51 0.73
N ARG A 45 2.32 10.22 1.84
CA ARG A 45 3.30 10.37 2.92
C ARG A 45 2.80 9.70 4.20
N LEU A 46 3.73 9.05 4.90
CA LEU A 46 3.47 8.33 6.14
C LEU A 46 4.34 8.95 7.23
N ILE A 47 3.72 9.29 8.35
CA ILE A 47 4.38 9.86 9.53
C ILE A 47 4.00 8.96 10.71
N SER A 48 4.97 8.21 11.21
CA SER A 48 4.80 7.36 12.40
C SER A 48 5.40 8.03 13.61
N MET A 49 4.68 8.03 14.72
CA MET A 49 5.16 8.47 16.03
C MET A 49 5.11 7.28 16.98
N ASP A 50 6.28 6.82 17.41
CA ASP A 50 6.40 5.65 18.28
C ASP A 50 5.64 5.85 19.60
N GLY A 51 4.84 4.87 19.99
CA GLY A 51 3.96 4.93 21.16
C GLY A 51 2.68 5.77 21.00
N PHE A 52 2.47 6.47 19.88
CA PHE A 52 1.26 7.28 19.64
C PHE A 52 0.42 6.74 18.48
N GLY A 53 1.05 6.46 17.33
CA GLY A 53 0.32 6.01 16.15
C GLY A 53 1.03 6.31 14.83
N THR A 54 0.29 6.19 13.74
CA THR A 54 0.80 6.46 12.39
C THR A 54 -0.27 7.18 11.59
N ASP A 55 0.09 8.36 11.09
CA ASP A 55 -0.76 9.19 10.24
C ASP A 55 -0.33 9.03 8.78
N VAL A 56 -1.33 8.94 7.90
CA VAL A 56 -1.11 8.82 6.45
C VAL A 56 -1.79 9.98 5.74
N TYR A 57 -1.00 10.76 5.02
CA TYR A 57 -1.47 11.89 4.22
C TYR A 57 -1.44 11.52 2.74
N ILE A 58 -2.60 11.62 2.10
CA ILE A 58 -2.74 11.42 0.65
C ILE A 58 -3.01 12.78 0.01
N HIS A 59 -2.12 13.19 -0.87
CA HIS A 59 -2.33 14.34 -1.74
C HIS A 59 -2.76 13.85 -3.11
N LEU A 60 -3.90 14.36 -3.61
CA LEU A 60 -4.39 14.10 -4.96
C LEU A 60 -4.55 15.43 -5.69
N ASN A 61 -4.24 15.44 -6.98
CA ASN A 61 -4.50 16.61 -7.78
C ASN A 61 -6.00 16.77 -8.03
N ARG A 62 -6.56 17.94 -7.71
CA ARG A 62 -8.01 18.22 -7.84
C ARG A 62 -8.43 18.40 -9.31
N LEU A 63 -7.53 18.87 -10.17
CA LEU A 63 -7.78 19.11 -11.59
C LEU A 63 -6.96 18.10 -12.39
N SER A 64 -7.57 17.39 -13.32
CA SER A 64 -6.91 16.38 -14.17
C SER A 64 -5.97 16.99 -15.23
N SER A 65 -5.23 18.03 -14.88
CA SER A 65 -4.27 18.71 -15.76
C SER A 65 -2.86 18.13 -15.66
N ASN A 66 -2.60 17.22 -14.71
CA ASN A 66 -1.31 16.54 -14.62
C ASN A 66 -1.26 15.37 -15.60
N ARG A 67 -0.22 15.34 -16.44
CA ARG A 67 0.07 14.21 -17.32
C ARG A 67 0.63 13.05 -16.51
N GLU A 68 0.19 11.85 -16.84
CA GLU A 68 0.66 10.62 -16.23
C GLU A 68 2.19 10.51 -16.39
N PRO A 69 2.93 10.25 -15.31
CA PRO A 69 4.37 10.03 -15.38
C PRO A 69 4.65 8.62 -15.91
N LEU A 70 4.55 8.47 -17.24
CA LEU A 70 4.97 7.26 -17.95
C LEU A 70 6.48 7.35 -18.25
N PRO A 71 7.24 6.25 -18.10
CA PRO A 71 8.63 6.18 -18.56
C PRO A 71 8.74 6.18 -20.09
#